data_AF-A0A956Z1T2-F1
#
_entry.id   AF-A0A956Z1T2-F1
#
_cell.length_a   1.000
_cell.length_b   1.000
_cell.length_c   1.000
_cell.angle_alpha   90.00
_cell.angle_beta   90.00
_cell.angle_gamma   90.00
#
_symmetry.space_group_name_H-M   'P 1'
#
loop_
_entity.id
_entity.type
_entity.pdbx_description
1 polymer ?
#
loop_
_entity_poly.entity_id
_entity_poly.type
_entity_poly.pdbx_seq_one_letter_code
_entity_poly.pdbx_strand_id
1 'polypeptide(L)'
;MQKEPNLFLESANVALQDRDLKIALERGMGNANRQRLTAMAEIADAQALRQQARGARLRGLHDLPELLERVEANITQRGGNVLWALDAAEARRHVIEICRKHNIRTAVKSKSMVTEEIELLPALIEAGIDMVETDLGEYII
;
A
#
# COMPACT_ATOMS: atom_id res chain seq x y z
N MET A 1 6.69 -3.78 20.25
CA MET A 1 7.60 -4.95 20.20
C MET A 1 8.25 -4.95 18.83
N GLN A 2 9.54 -4.60 18.73
CA GLN A 2 10.27 -4.70 17.45
C GLN A 2 10.24 -6.16 17.02
N LYS A 3 9.62 -6.45 15.88
CA LYS A 3 9.55 -7.81 15.33
C LYS A 3 10.79 -8.00 14.46
N GLU A 4 11.75 -8.80 14.93
CA GLU A 4 12.89 -9.15 14.10
C GLU A 4 12.46 -10.15 13.01
N PRO A 5 12.71 -9.86 11.72
CA PRO A 5 12.18 -10.66 10.61
C PRO A 5 12.65 -12.12 10.61
N ASN A 6 13.79 -12.43 11.24
CA ASN A 6 14.36 -13.78 11.29
C ASN A 6 13.74 -14.68 12.38
N LEU A 7 12.88 -14.14 13.26
CA LEU A 7 12.24 -14.91 14.35
C LEU A 7 10.78 -15.25 14.06
N PHE A 8 10.38 -15.25 12.78
CA PHE A 8 8.98 -15.49 12.40
C PHE A 8 8.45 -16.83 12.94
N LEU A 9 9.20 -17.92 12.76
CA LEU A 9 8.75 -19.25 13.19
C LEU A 9 8.59 -19.35 14.72
N GLU A 10 9.51 -18.76 15.47
CA GLU A 10 9.45 -18.73 16.94
C GLU A 10 8.28 -17.87 17.42
N SER A 11 8.13 -16.68 16.84
CA SER A 11 7.03 -15.75 17.15
C SER A 11 5.67 -16.37 16.80
N ALA A 12 5.59 -17.09 15.67
CA ALA A 12 4.39 -17.81 15.26
C ALA A 12 4.07 -18.95 16.21
N ASN A 13 5.07 -19.72 16.67
CA ASN A 13 4.86 -20.79 17.64
C ASN A 13 4.31 -20.26 18.97
N VAL A 14 4.83 -19.14 19.48
CA VAL A 14 4.32 -18.49 20.69
C VAL A 14 2.89 -17.99 20.47
N ALA A 15 2.65 -17.27 19.37
CA ALA A 15 1.32 -16.76 19.01
C ALA A 15 0.28 -17.87 18.84
N LEU A 16 0.69 -19.05 18.33
CA LEU A 16 -0.19 -20.22 18.22
C LEU A 16 -0.52 -20.83 19.59
N GLN A 17 0.17 -20.53 20.67
CA GLN A 17 -0.25 -20.99 22.01
C GLN A 17 -1.25 -20.04 22.67
N ASP A 18 -1.39 -18.82 22.15
CA ASP A 18 -2.37 -17.84 22.65
C ASP A 18 -3.78 -18.23 22.19
N ARG A 19 -4.61 -18.59 23.18
CA ARG A 19 -5.99 -19.03 22.96
C ARG A 19 -6.88 -17.90 22.45
N ASP A 20 -6.73 -16.69 22.98
CA ASP A 20 -7.58 -15.57 22.62
C ASP A 20 -7.24 -15.08 21.21
N LEU A 21 -5.94 -15.04 20.89
CA LEU A 21 -5.46 -14.75 19.54
C LEU A 21 -5.95 -15.79 18.53
N LYS A 22 -5.91 -17.08 18.87
CA LYS A 22 -6.46 -18.15 18.01
C LYS A 22 -7.94 -17.94 17.73
N ILE A 23 -8.75 -17.69 18.77
CA ILE A 23 -10.18 -17.46 18.63
C ILE A 23 -10.44 -16.21 17.76
N ALA A 24 -9.70 -15.12 17.99
CA ALA A 24 -9.81 -13.90 17.22
C ALA A 24 -9.46 -14.12 15.73
N LEU A 25 -8.36 -14.82 15.45
CA LEU A 25 -7.91 -15.14 14.10
C LEU A 25 -8.91 -16.04 13.37
N GLU A 26 -9.36 -17.12 14.01
CA GLU A 26 -10.35 -18.05 13.44
C GLU A 26 -11.65 -17.33 13.10
N ARG A 27 -12.14 -16.47 13.99
CA ARG A 27 -13.35 -15.67 13.76
C ARG A 27 -13.12 -14.67 12.63
N GLY A 28 -12.08 -13.86 12.69
CA GLY A 28 -11.80 -12.81 11.71
C GLY A 28 -11.59 -13.39 10.31
N MET A 29 -10.62 -14.30 10.17
CA MET A 29 -10.27 -14.91 8.89
C MET A 29 -11.38 -15.84 8.37
N GLY A 30 -12.01 -16.60 9.28
CA GLY A 30 -13.13 -17.48 8.93
C GLY A 30 -14.33 -16.72 8.41
N ASN A 31 -14.70 -15.61 9.06
CA ASN A 31 -15.80 -14.75 8.62
C ASN A 31 -15.50 -14.12 7.26
N ALA A 32 -14.31 -13.53 7.09
CA ALA A 32 -13.90 -12.91 5.83
C ALA A 32 -13.90 -13.92 4.67
N ASN A 33 -13.33 -15.12 4.89
CA ASN A 33 -13.32 -16.16 3.87
C ASN A 33 -14.73 -16.67 3.54
N ARG A 34 -15.60 -16.84 4.55
CA ARG A 34 -16.99 -17.27 4.32
C ARG A 34 -17.77 -16.24 3.50
N GLN A 35 -17.70 -14.97 3.86
CA GLN A 35 -18.35 -13.89 3.11
C GLN A 35 -17.83 -13.83 1.67
N ARG A 36 -16.50 -13.97 1.48
CA ARG A 36 -15.89 -14.05 0.16
C ARG A 36 -16.43 -15.24 -0.64
N LEU A 37 -16.56 -16.42 -0.04
CA LEU A 37 -17.08 -17.61 -0.72
C LEU A 37 -18.55 -17.43 -1.12
N THR A 38 -19.38 -16.88 -0.22
CA THR A 38 -20.78 -16.56 -0.53
C THR A 38 -20.88 -15.59 -1.70
N ALA A 39 -20.16 -14.47 -1.66
CA ALA A 39 -20.18 -13.49 -2.74
C ALA A 39 -19.65 -14.05 -4.07
N MET A 40 -18.65 -14.93 -4.03
CA MET A 40 -18.15 -15.60 -5.25
C MET A 40 -19.15 -16.60 -5.81
N ALA A 41 -19.96 -17.25 -4.97
CA ALA A 41 -20.99 -18.19 -5.42
C ALA A 41 -22.16 -17.49 -6.14
N GLU A 42 -22.37 -16.21 -5.89
CA GLU A 42 -23.38 -15.38 -6.58
C GLU A 42 -22.95 -14.96 -7.99
N ILE A 43 -21.66 -15.10 -8.34
CA ILE A 43 -21.12 -14.72 -9.66
C ILE A 43 -21.16 -15.93 -10.59
N ALA A 44 -21.85 -15.77 -11.72
CA ALA A 44 -21.80 -16.73 -12.82
C ALA A 44 -20.36 -16.87 -13.35
N ASP A 45 -19.77 -18.05 -13.17
CA ASP A 45 -18.38 -18.39 -13.49
C ASP A 45 -17.32 -17.45 -12.84
N ALA A 46 -17.35 -17.39 -11.51
CA ALA A 46 -16.37 -16.66 -10.72
C ALA A 46 -14.90 -17.02 -11.05
N GLN A 47 -14.64 -18.25 -11.50
CA GLN A 47 -13.28 -18.67 -11.82
C GLN A 47 -12.79 -18.07 -13.14
N ALA A 48 -13.63 -18.04 -14.18
CA ALA A 48 -13.30 -17.32 -15.41
C ALA A 48 -13.06 -15.83 -15.13
N LEU A 49 -13.91 -15.19 -14.30
CA LEU A 49 -13.72 -13.79 -13.92
C LEU A 49 -12.37 -13.56 -13.20
N ARG A 50 -11.98 -14.45 -12.29
CA ARG A 50 -10.65 -14.41 -11.64
C ARG A 50 -9.51 -14.51 -12.64
N GLN A 51 -9.63 -15.39 -13.64
CA GLN A 51 -8.62 -15.54 -14.69
C GLN A 51 -8.55 -14.29 -15.57
N GLN A 52 -9.68 -13.70 -15.94
CA GLN A 52 -9.74 -12.45 -16.69
C GLN A 52 -9.08 -11.30 -15.94
N ALA A 53 -9.40 -11.14 -14.64
CA ALA A 53 -8.77 -10.12 -13.79
C ALA A 53 -7.26 -10.32 -13.66
N ARG A 54 -6.80 -11.58 -13.53
CA ARG A 54 -5.36 -11.90 -13.58
C ARG A 54 -4.75 -11.50 -14.93
N GLY A 55 -5.40 -11.85 -16.03
CA GLY A 55 -4.95 -11.50 -17.38
C GLY A 55 -4.84 -9.98 -17.58
N ALA A 56 -5.81 -9.22 -17.06
CA ALA A 56 -5.77 -7.75 -17.10
C ALA A 56 -4.57 -7.19 -16.33
N ARG A 57 -4.27 -7.71 -15.13
CA ARG A 57 -3.07 -7.30 -14.36
C ARG A 57 -1.78 -7.63 -15.10
N LEU A 58 -1.68 -8.82 -15.68
CA LEU A 58 -0.48 -9.24 -16.42
C LEU A 58 -0.26 -8.38 -17.66
N ARG A 59 -1.31 -8.03 -18.40
CA ARG A 59 -1.21 -7.08 -19.51
C ARG A 59 -0.76 -5.70 -19.03
N GLY A 60 -1.32 -5.21 -17.92
CA GLY A 60 -0.88 -3.94 -17.33
C GLY A 60 0.60 -3.91 -16.95
N LEU A 61 1.18 -5.04 -16.54
CA LEU A 61 2.62 -5.15 -16.29
C LEU A 61 3.44 -5.26 -17.57
N HIS A 62 2.94 -5.98 -18.57
CA HIS A 62 3.60 -6.13 -19.87
C HIS A 62 3.68 -4.78 -20.61
N ASP A 63 2.58 -4.04 -20.63
CA ASP A 63 2.44 -2.75 -21.32
C ASP A 63 2.82 -1.56 -20.39
N LEU A 64 3.48 -1.83 -19.26
CA LEU A 64 3.72 -0.83 -18.23
C LEU A 64 4.45 0.43 -18.74
N PRO A 65 5.51 0.34 -19.56
CA PRO A 65 6.20 1.53 -20.08
C PRO A 65 5.26 2.48 -20.83
N GLU A 66 4.49 1.97 -21.78
CA GLU A 66 3.56 2.75 -22.59
C GLU A 66 2.39 3.28 -21.75
N LEU A 67 1.94 2.50 -20.77
CA LEU A 67 0.88 2.92 -19.87
C LEU A 67 1.31 4.10 -18.99
N LEU A 68 2.56 4.13 -18.52
CA LEU A 68 3.07 5.23 -17.70
C LEU A 68 3.21 6.53 -18.51
N GLU A 69 3.76 6.47 -19.72
CA GLU A 69 3.82 7.63 -20.63
C GLU A 69 2.41 8.16 -20.96
N ARG A 70 1.44 7.25 -21.17
CA ARG A 70 0.05 7.63 -21.41
C ARG A 70 -0.57 8.29 -20.17
N VAL A 71 -0.24 7.84 -18.97
CA VAL A 71 -0.69 8.49 -17.72
C VAL A 71 -0.11 9.89 -17.62
N GLU A 72 1.19 10.05 -17.87
CA GLU A 72 1.85 11.35 -17.88
C GLU A 72 1.20 12.32 -18.88
N ALA A 73 1.04 11.91 -20.14
CA ALA A 73 0.42 12.75 -21.16
C ALA A 73 -0.98 13.23 -20.73
N ASN A 74 -1.79 12.34 -20.15
CA ASN A 74 -3.14 12.64 -19.68
C ASN A 74 -3.18 13.54 -18.45
N ILE A 75 -2.19 13.47 -17.56
CA ILE A 75 -2.06 14.36 -16.39
C ILE A 75 -1.60 15.74 -16.85
N THR A 76 -0.57 15.79 -17.69
CA THR A 76 0.00 17.02 -18.22
C THR A 76 -1.03 17.81 -19.05
N GLN A 77 -1.83 17.13 -19.87
CA GLN A 77 -2.92 17.77 -20.62
C GLN A 77 -3.96 18.46 -19.71
N ARG A 78 -4.14 17.95 -18.49
CA ARG A 78 -5.05 18.53 -17.50
C ARG A 78 -4.38 19.58 -16.59
N GLY A 79 -3.15 19.99 -16.92
CA GLY A 79 -2.38 20.97 -16.16
C GLY A 79 -1.66 20.41 -14.94
N GLY A 80 -1.63 19.08 -14.77
CA GLY A 80 -0.78 18.45 -13.77
C GLY A 80 0.68 18.40 -14.21
N ASN A 81 1.58 18.06 -13.28
CA ASN A 81 2.98 17.80 -13.56
C ASN A 81 3.35 16.42 -13.06
N VAL A 82 4.05 15.63 -13.87
CA VAL A 82 4.55 14.31 -13.47
C VAL A 82 6.05 14.41 -13.24
N LEU A 83 6.49 13.95 -12.07
CA LEU A 83 7.89 13.87 -11.70
C LEU A 83 8.30 12.41 -11.70
N TRP A 84 9.12 12.04 -12.68
CA TRP A 84 9.74 10.73 -12.71
C TRP A 84 10.88 10.67 -11.70
N ALA A 85 11.04 9.51 -11.07
CA ALA A 85 12.12 9.23 -10.14
C ALA A 85 12.71 7.86 -10.49
N LEU A 86 14.04 7.80 -10.61
CA LEU A 86 14.78 6.58 -10.87
C LEU A 86 14.81 5.66 -9.64
N ASP A 87 14.83 6.26 -8.45
CA ASP A 87 14.94 5.55 -7.18
C ASP A 87 14.16 6.23 -6.04
N ALA A 88 14.15 5.56 -4.89
CA ALA A 88 13.53 6.04 -3.67
C ALA A 88 14.09 7.40 -3.21
N ALA A 89 15.40 7.64 -3.36
CA ALA A 89 16.02 8.88 -2.91
C ALA A 89 15.54 10.06 -3.77
N GLU A 90 15.43 9.88 -5.08
CA GLU A 90 14.90 10.89 -5.98
C GLU A 90 13.42 11.19 -5.72
N ALA A 91 12.61 10.15 -5.53
CA ALA A 91 11.19 10.33 -5.18
C ALA A 91 11.03 11.15 -3.89
N ARG A 92 11.82 10.85 -2.84
CA ARG A 92 11.82 11.61 -1.59
C ARG A 92 12.24 13.07 -1.80
N ARG A 93 13.30 13.31 -2.58
CA ARG A 93 13.76 14.68 -2.89
C ARG A 93 12.65 15.50 -3.55
N HIS A 94 11.98 14.96 -4.56
CA HIS A 94 10.87 15.63 -5.25
C HIS A 94 9.77 16.06 -4.27
N VAL A 95 9.34 15.15 -3.39
CA VAL A 95 8.29 15.46 -2.40
C VAL A 95 8.75 16.53 -1.41
N ILE A 96 9.96 16.41 -0.87
CA ILE A 96 10.51 17.39 0.08
C ILE A 96 10.64 18.78 -0.57
N GLU A 97 11.10 18.85 -1.81
CA GLU A 97 11.21 20.11 -2.56
C GLU A 97 9.86 20.76 -2.78
N ILE A 98 8.82 19.98 -3.11
CA ILE A 98 7.44 20.47 -3.20
C ILE A 98 6.99 21.05 -1.85
N CYS A 99 7.18 20.31 -0.75
CA CYS A 99 6.82 20.78 0.58
C CYS A 99 7.54 22.10 0.94
N ARG A 100 8.84 22.20 0.67
CA ARG A 100 9.65 23.41 0.92
C ARG A 100 9.19 24.58 0.07
N LYS A 101 8.97 24.36 -1.24
CA LYS A 101 8.48 25.39 -2.17
C LYS A 101 7.17 26.02 -1.69
N HIS A 102 6.31 25.21 -1.08
CA HIS A 102 5.01 25.66 -0.56
C HIS A 102 5.03 26.00 0.94
N ASN A 103 6.20 26.03 1.59
CA ASN A 103 6.37 26.27 3.02
C ASN A 103 5.49 25.37 3.91
N ILE A 104 5.28 24.13 3.49
CA ILE A 104 4.51 23.14 4.24
C ILE A 104 5.32 22.70 5.46
N ARG A 105 4.69 22.78 6.64
CA ARG A 105 5.25 22.29 7.91
C ARG A 105 4.51 21.09 8.48
N THR A 106 3.23 20.95 8.11
CA THR A 106 2.39 19.85 8.55
C THR A 106 1.52 19.37 7.39
N ALA A 107 1.44 18.06 7.19
CA ALA A 107 0.65 17.44 6.13
C ALA A 107 -0.08 16.19 6.60
N VAL A 108 -1.11 15.80 5.84
CA VAL A 108 -1.87 14.57 6.05
C VAL A 108 -1.77 13.73 4.78
N LYS A 109 -1.51 12.42 4.93
CA LYS A 109 -1.34 11.47 3.82
C LYS A 109 -2.23 10.25 4.02
N SER A 110 -2.86 9.78 2.94
CA SER A 110 -3.52 8.47 2.91
C SER A 110 -2.50 7.33 2.94
N LYS A 111 -2.88 6.12 3.40
CA LYS A 111 -1.89 5.04 3.41
C LYS A 111 -1.45 4.59 2.01
N SER A 112 -0.17 4.28 1.89
CA SER A 112 0.42 3.75 0.66
C SER A 112 1.65 2.92 0.99
N MET A 113 1.64 1.65 0.56
CA MET A 113 2.81 0.76 0.70
C MET A 113 4.03 1.33 0.00
N VAL A 114 3.86 1.94 -1.18
CA VAL A 114 4.96 2.54 -1.94
C VAL A 114 5.68 3.61 -1.11
N THR A 115 4.95 4.39 -0.32
CA THR A 115 5.57 5.42 0.53
C THR A 115 6.30 4.84 1.74
N GLU A 116 5.95 3.63 2.19
CA GLU A 116 6.71 2.90 3.21
C GLU A 116 7.98 2.30 2.61
N GLU A 117 7.88 1.66 1.44
CA GLU A 117 8.99 1.01 0.74
C GLU A 117 10.12 2.00 0.41
N ILE A 118 9.77 3.26 0.13
CA ILE A 118 10.74 4.35 -0.09
C ILE A 118 11.04 5.14 1.18
N GLU A 119 10.58 4.74 2.36
CA GLU A 119 10.83 5.42 3.64
C GLU A 119 10.51 6.94 3.60
N LEU A 120 9.39 7.30 2.97
CA LEU A 120 9.05 8.70 2.73
C LEU A 120 8.78 9.47 4.04
N LEU A 121 8.08 8.85 4.98
CA LEU A 121 7.70 9.49 6.24
C LEU A 121 8.93 9.85 7.10
N PRO A 122 9.88 8.92 7.38
CA PRO A 122 11.13 9.26 8.05
C PRO A 122 11.87 10.44 7.40
N ALA A 123 12.00 10.44 6.07
CA ALA A 123 12.71 11.49 5.36
C ALA A 123 12.03 12.87 5.44
N LEU A 124 10.71 12.91 5.52
CA LEU A 124 9.97 14.17 5.72
C LEU A 124 10.13 14.71 7.14
N ILE A 125 10.11 13.82 8.14
CA ILE A 125 10.38 14.19 9.54
C ILE A 125 11.80 14.75 9.68
N GLU A 126 12.80 14.09 9.09
CA GLU A 126 14.19 14.58 9.05
C GLU A 126 14.32 15.95 8.36
N ALA A 127 13.47 16.21 7.37
CA ALA A 127 13.40 17.50 6.67
C ALA A 127 12.61 18.58 7.44
N GLY A 128 12.12 18.29 8.65
CA GLY A 128 11.34 19.22 9.48
C GLY A 128 9.88 19.38 9.06
N ILE A 129 9.32 18.38 8.38
CA ILE A 129 7.93 18.36 7.92
C ILE A 129 7.19 17.26 8.68
N ASP A 130 6.27 17.68 9.55
CA ASP A 130 5.42 16.75 10.29
C ASP A 130 4.36 16.18 9.35
N MET A 131 4.21 14.86 9.31
CA MET A 131 3.19 14.23 8.48
C MET A 131 2.47 13.14 9.23
N VAL A 132 1.14 13.18 9.17
CA VAL A 132 0.27 12.19 9.80
C VAL A 132 -0.32 11.30 8.72
N GLU A 133 -0.13 9.99 8.87
CA GLU A 133 -0.78 9.00 8.00
C GLU A 133 -2.19 8.69 8.53
N THR A 134 -3.20 8.73 7.66
CA THR A 134 -4.60 8.54 8.06
C THR A 134 -5.01 7.07 8.11
N ASP A 135 -4.08 6.14 8.23
CA ASP A 135 -4.45 4.73 8.29
C ASP A 135 -5.01 4.37 9.66
N LEU A 136 -6.33 4.19 9.71
CA LEU A 136 -7.05 3.78 10.90
C LEU A 136 -6.54 2.43 11.45
N GLY A 137 -6.02 1.54 10.59
CA GLY A 137 -5.47 0.25 11.00
C GLY A 137 -4.27 0.37 11.94
N GLU A 138 -3.51 1.46 11.87
CA GLU A 138 -2.40 1.72 12.80
C GLU A 138 -2.86 2.26 14.17
N TYR A 139 -4.03 2.89 14.22
CA TYR A 139 -4.61 3.46 15.44
C TYR A 139 -5.51 2.49 16.20
N ILE A 140 -6.03 1.46 15.53
CA ILE A 140 -6.88 0.41 16.12
C ILE A 140 -6.09 -0.90 16.13
N ILE A 141 -5.17 -1.05 17.10
CA ILE A 141 -4.52 -2.32 17.44
C ILE A 141 -4.95 -2.72 18.85
#